data_AF-A0A534S4B4-F1
#
_entry.id   AF-A0A534S4B4-F1
#
_cell.length_a   1.000
_cell.length_b   1.000
_cell.length_c   1.000
_cell.angle_alpha   90.00
_cell.angle_beta   90.00
_cell.angle_gamma   90.00
#
_symmetry.space_group_name_H-M   'P 1'
#
loop_
_entity.id
_entity.type
_entity.pdbx_description
1 polymer ?
#
loop_
_entity_poly.entity_id
_entity_poly.type
_entity_poly.pdbx_seq_one_letter_code
_entity_poly.pdbx_strand_id
1 'polypeptide(L)'
;MAKSLKGTRTHENLKNAFDGESQANRRYLYFARRADIEGYPDVGGLFRDTSEAETGHAFGHLDFLKEAGDPVTGLPIGSTEQNLKSAIDGETYEFTEMYPGEKSHAGRFTKGLQTLSLG
;
A
#
# COMPACT_ATOMS: atom_id res chain seq x y z
N MET A 1 -15.71 -18.14 20.15
CA MET A 1 -14.55 -17.26 19.88
C MET A 1 -14.11 -17.52 18.45
N ALA A 2 -14.26 -16.56 17.54
CA ALA A 2 -13.66 -16.69 16.21
C ALA A 2 -12.12 -16.76 16.36
N LYS A 3 -11.46 -17.62 15.58
CA LYS A 3 -10.01 -17.77 15.64
C LYS A 3 -9.36 -16.51 15.06
N SER A 4 -8.39 -15.94 15.75
CA SER A 4 -7.66 -14.75 15.29
C SER A 4 -6.97 -15.02 13.95
N LEU A 5 -7.06 -14.07 13.01
CA LEU A 5 -6.35 -14.11 11.73
C LEU A 5 -4.84 -13.97 11.93
N LYS A 6 -4.40 -13.11 12.85
CA LYS A 6 -2.99 -12.75 13.05
C LYS A 6 -2.14 -13.98 13.39
N GLY A 7 -1.03 -14.13 12.67
CA GLY A 7 -0.07 -15.24 12.86
C GLY A 7 -0.49 -16.57 12.23
N THR A 8 -1.60 -16.60 11.48
CA THR A 8 -1.98 -17.80 10.71
C THR A 8 -1.32 -17.81 9.33
N ARG A 9 -1.24 -18.99 8.70
CA ARG A 9 -0.83 -19.12 7.28
C ARG A 9 -1.73 -18.30 6.35
N THR A 10 -3.02 -18.17 6.67
CA THR A 10 -3.94 -17.34 5.89
C THR A 10 -3.58 -15.87 5.96
N HIS A 11 -3.16 -15.37 7.13
CA HIS A 11 -2.67 -14.01 7.28
C HIS A 11 -1.42 -13.76 6.42
N GLU A 12 -0.44 -14.66 6.43
CA GLU A 12 0.74 -14.56 5.56
C GLU A 12 0.39 -14.60 4.07
N ASN A 13 -0.52 -15.49 3.67
CA ASN A 13 -0.98 -15.57 2.28
C ASN A 13 -1.67 -14.27 1.83
N LEU A 14 -2.49 -13.66 2.70
CA LEU A 14 -3.15 -12.39 2.39
C LEU A 14 -2.14 -11.25 2.23
N LYS A 15 -1.10 -11.19 3.08
CA LYS A 15 -0.01 -10.21 2.93
C LYS A 15 0.70 -10.39 1.58
N ASN A 16 1.09 -11.62 1.26
CA ASN A 16 1.77 -11.93 0.00
C ASN A 16 0.90 -11.60 -1.23
N ALA A 17 -0.41 -11.84 -1.14
CA ALA A 17 -1.34 -11.49 -2.21
C ALA A 17 -1.45 -9.97 -2.36
N PHE A 18 -1.63 -9.23 -1.26
CA PHE A 18 -1.62 -7.76 -1.26
C PHE A 18 -0.34 -7.19 -1.89
N ASP A 19 0.83 -7.72 -1.53
CA ASP A 19 2.12 -7.30 -2.11
C ASP A 19 2.18 -7.60 -3.61
N GLY A 20 1.67 -8.76 -4.04
CA GLY A 20 1.62 -9.18 -5.44
C GLY A 20 0.74 -8.26 -6.29
N GLU A 21 -0.48 -8.01 -5.85
CA GLU A 21 -1.43 -7.14 -6.57
C GLU A 21 -0.97 -5.69 -6.59
N SER A 22 -0.35 -5.21 -5.50
CA SER A 22 0.24 -3.87 -5.45
C SER A 22 1.39 -3.71 -6.47
N GLN A 23 2.24 -4.73 -6.61
CA GLN A 23 3.30 -4.75 -7.62
C GLN A 23 2.75 -4.87 -9.03
N ALA A 24 1.70 -5.67 -9.24
CA ALA A 24 1.03 -5.81 -10.54
C ALA A 24 0.44 -4.47 -10.99
N ASN A 25 -0.33 -3.80 -10.13
CA ASN A 25 -0.88 -2.47 -10.37
C ASN A 25 0.18 -1.49 -10.90
N ARG A 26 1.29 -1.32 -10.15
CA ARG A 26 2.33 -0.35 -10.50
C ARG A 26 3.05 -0.69 -11.79
N ARG A 27 3.30 -1.98 -12.05
CA ARG A 27 3.90 -2.42 -13.32
C ARG A 27 2.96 -2.17 -14.49
N TYR A 28 1.67 -2.45 -14.35
CA TYR A 28 0.71 -2.25 -15.43
C TYR A 28 0.49 -0.78 -15.77
N LEU A 29 0.46 0.14 -14.79
CA LEU A 29 0.48 1.59 -15.09
C LEU A 29 1.74 2.00 -15.86
N TYR A 30 2.90 1.45 -15.49
CA TYR A 30 4.14 1.73 -16.21
C TYR A 30 4.09 1.17 -17.65
N PHE A 31 3.55 -0.04 -17.84
CA PHE A 31 3.38 -0.64 -19.17
C PHE A 31 2.38 0.14 -20.03
N ALA A 32 1.30 0.63 -19.44
CA ALA A 32 0.36 1.51 -20.13
C ALA A 32 1.06 2.75 -20.69
N ARG A 33 1.88 3.42 -19.87
CA ARG A 33 2.70 4.57 -20.31
C ARG A 33 3.64 4.20 -21.46
N ARG A 34 4.26 3.01 -21.41
CA ARG A 34 5.13 2.53 -22.49
C ARG A 34 4.36 2.31 -23.79
N ALA A 35 3.18 1.68 -23.71
CA ALA A 35 2.30 1.46 -24.86
C ALA A 35 1.85 2.79 -25.49
N ASP A 36 1.52 3.79 -24.67
CA ASP A 36 1.17 5.13 -25.18
C ASP A 36 2.33 5.78 -25.95
N ILE A 37 3.58 5.69 -25.42
CA ILE A 37 4.79 6.22 -26.08
C ILE A 37 5.06 5.51 -27.41
N GLU A 38 4.79 4.21 -27.47
CA GLU A 38 5.01 3.37 -28.65
C GLU A 38 3.89 3.48 -29.69
N GLY A 39 2.83 4.25 -29.39
CA GLY A 39 1.72 4.50 -30.31
C GLY A 39 0.62 3.42 -30.29
N TYR A 40 0.49 2.68 -29.19
CA TYR A 40 -0.52 1.63 -28.99
C TYR A 40 -1.55 2.04 -27.91
N PRO A 41 -2.46 2.99 -28.20
CA PRO A 41 -3.37 3.54 -27.20
C PRO A 41 -4.38 2.50 -26.65
N ASP A 42 -4.85 1.57 -27.48
CA ASP A 42 -5.78 0.51 -27.04
C ASP A 42 -5.09 -0.46 -26.06
N VAL A 43 -3.83 -0.81 -26.32
CA VAL A 43 -3.02 -1.63 -25.41
C VAL A 43 -2.74 -0.86 -24.10
N GLY A 44 -2.47 0.44 -24.20
CA GLY A 44 -2.35 1.31 -23.05
C GLY A 44 -3.63 1.35 -22.21
N GLY A 45 -4.80 1.42 -22.87
CA GLY A 45 -6.12 1.33 -22.23
C GLY A 45 -6.29 0.02 -21.47
N LEU A 46 -6.01 -1.11 -22.12
CA LEU A 46 -6.11 -2.43 -21.48
C LEU A 46 -5.22 -2.54 -20.24
N PHE A 47 -3.97 -2.05 -20.29
CA PHE A 47 -3.10 -2.07 -19.10
C PHE A 47 -3.61 -1.18 -17.97
N ARG A 48 -4.25 -0.03 -18.26
CA ARG A 48 -4.89 0.81 -17.26
C ARG A 48 -6.07 0.10 -16.60
N ASP A 49 -6.94 -0.51 -17.40
CA ASP A 49 -8.11 -1.23 -16.91
C ASP A 49 -7.70 -2.41 -16.01
N THR A 50 -6.69 -3.18 -16.43
CA THR A 50 -6.13 -4.28 -15.61
C THR A 50 -5.52 -3.73 -14.32
N SER A 51 -4.79 -2.61 -14.37
CA SER A 51 -4.22 -1.99 -13.17
C SER A 51 -5.28 -1.55 -12.16
N GLU A 52 -6.42 -1.05 -12.63
CA GLU A 52 -7.57 -0.71 -11.78
C GLU A 52 -8.16 -1.97 -11.13
N ALA A 53 -8.26 -3.08 -11.88
CA ALA A 53 -8.69 -4.36 -11.32
C ALA A 53 -7.76 -4.82 -10.19
N GLU A 54 -6.43 -4.70 -10.34
CA GLU A 54 -5.49 -5.07 -9.27
C GLU A 54 -5.58 -4.14 -8.05
N THR A 55 -5.99 -2.88 -8.23
CA THR A 55 -6.34 -2.00 -7.10
C THR A 55 -7.51 -2.57 -6.31
N GLY A 56 -8.56 -3.02 -7.01
CA GLY A 56 -9.69 -3.69 -6.42
C GLY A 56 -9.30 -4.96 -5.65
N HIS A 57 -8.45 -5.81 -6.24
CA HIS A 57 -7.94 -7.01 -5.57
C HIS A 57 -7.11 -6.69 -4.32
N ALA A 58 -6.18 -5.74 -4.42
CA ALA A 58 -5.37 -5.30 -3.28
C ALA A 58 -6.23 -4.74 -2.13
N PHE A 59 -7.24 -3.93 -2.44
CA PHE A 59 -8.18 -3.41 -1.43
C PHE A 59 -9.01 -4.53 -0.81
N GLY A 60 -9.46 -5.51 -1.60
CA GLY A 60 -10.13 -6.69 -1.10
C GLY A 60 -9.28 -7.47 -0.10
N HIS A 61 -7.97 -7.62 -0.34
CA HIS A 61 -7.05 -8.23 0.63
C HIS A 61 -6.89 -7.39 1.90
N LEU A 62 -6.77 -6.06 1.78
CA LEU A 62 -6.72 -5.15 2.93
C LEU A 62 -7.99 -5.23 3.80
N ASP A 63 -9.15 -5.44 3.19
CA ASP A 63 -10.41 -5.60 3.91
C ASP A 63 -10.43 -6.82 4.85
N PHE A 64 -9.71 -7.89 4.52
CA PHE A 64 -9.50 -9.02 5.43
C PHE A 64 -8.36 -8.75 6.41
N LEU A 65 -7.25 -8.16 5.93
CA LEU A 65 -6.06 -7.89 6.75
C LEU A 65 -6.33 -6.89 7.88
N LYS A 66 -7.29 -5.96 7.73
CA LYS A 66 -7.61 -4.97 8.77
C LYS A 66 -7.96 -5.58 10.12
N GLU A 67 -8.45 -6.83 10.16
CA GLU A 67 -8.68 -7.59 11.40
C GLU A 67 -7.38 -7.91 12.16
N ALA A 68 -6.25 -8.04 11.44
CA ALA A 68 -4.92 -8.29 11.98
C ALA A 68 -4.04 -7.02 12.04
N GLY A 69 -4.43 -5.96 11.33
CA GLY A 69 -3.73 -4.68 11.21
C GLY A 69 -3.14 -4.45 9.82
N ASP A 70 -2.52 -3.29 9.65
CA ASP A 70 -1.75 -2.90 8.48
C ASP A 70 -0.66 -3.94 8.20
N PRO A 71 -0.56 -4.47 6.95
CA PRO A 71 0.42 -5.50 6.64
C PRO A 71 1.87 -5.04 6.79
N VAL A 72 2.14 -3.75 6.75
CA VAL A 72 3.48 -3.14 6.86
C VAL A 72 3.83 -2.88 8.34
N THR A 73 2.98 -2.15 9.06
CA THR A 73 3.28 -1.68 10.43
C THR A 73 2.68 -2.56 11.53
N GLY A 74 1.63 -3.33 11.20
CA GLY A 74 0.81 -4.06 12.16
C GLY A 74 -0.13 -3.20 13.01
N LEU A 75 -0.18 -1.89 12.76
CA LEU A 75 -1.10 -0.97 13.44
C LEU A 75 -2.54 -1.10 12.89
N PRO A 76 -3.59 -0.70 13.63
CA PRO A 76 -4.96 -0.81 13.15
C PRO A 76 -5.22 -0.01 11.85
N ILE A 77 -5.97 -0.60 10.91
CA ILE A 77 -6.57 0.10 9.77
C ILE A 77 -8.02 0.46 10.13
N GLY A 78 -8.43 1.70 9.90
CA GLY A 78 -9.80 2.12 10.18
C GLY A 78 -10.03 3.62 10.00
N SER A 79 -10.24 4.32 11.12
CA SER A 79 -10.46 5.77 11.11
C SER A 79 -9.29 6.51 10.45
N THR A 80 -9.53 7.72 9.96
CA THR A 80 -8.47 8.56 9.40
C THR A 80 -7.31 8.74 10.38
N GLU A 81 -7.58 8.93 11.67
CA GLU A 81 -6.56 9.02 12.71
C GLU A 81 -5.71 7.73 12.82
N GLN A 82 -6.35 6.55 12.79
CA GLN A 82 -5.64 5.26 12.81
C GLN A 82 -4.75 5.10 11.58
N ASN A 83 -5.26 5.45 10.40
CA ASN A 83 -4.52 5.35 9.15
C ASN A 83 -3.34 6.35 9.12
N LEU A 84 -3.53 7.57 9.62
CA LEU A 84 -2.46 8.57 9.76
C LEU A 84 -1.35 8.05 10.68
N LYS A 85 -1.71 7.43 11.81
CA LYS A 85 -0.75 6.84 12.74
C LYS A 85 0.05 5.72 12.08
N SER A 86 -0.61 4.85 11.32
CA SER A 86 0.08 3.78 10.56
C SER A 86 1.06 4.35 9.54
N ALA A 87 0.62 5.32 8.74
CA ALA A 87 1.48 5.97 7.74
C ALA A 87 2.70 6.66 8.37
N ILE A 88 2.51 7.37 9.50
CA ILE A 88 3.62 8.00 10.24
C ILE A 88 4.64 6.96 10.72
N ASP A 89 4.16 5.83 11.26
CA ASP A 89 5.03 4.77 11.78
C ASP A 89 5.84 4.10 10.67
N GLY A 90 5.19 3.75 9.55
CA GLY A 90 5.86 3.16 8.38
C GLY A 90 6.93 4.08 7.80
N GLU A 91 6.59 5.34 7.55
CA GLU A 91 7.54 6.34 7.05
C GLU A 91 8.67 6.61 8.06
N THR A 92 8.37 6.54 9.36
CA THR A 92 9.38 6.70 10.42
C THR A 92 10.41 5.58 10.35
N TYR A 93 9.94 4.34 10.27
CA TYR A 93 10.80 3.17 10.13
C TYR A 93 11.66 3.24 8.85
N GLU A 94 11.10 3.69 7.73
CA GLU A 94 11.86 3.85 6.50
C GLU A 94 13.02 4.86 6.65
N PHE A 95 12.79 6.02 7.26
CA PHE A 95 13.84 7.03 7.39
C PHE A 95 14.87 6.71 8.50
N THR A 96 14.47 6.04 9.59
CA THR A 96 15.39 5.74 10.70
C THR A 96 16.17 4.46 10.50
N GLU A 97 15.52 3.41 9.98
CA GLU A 97 16.10 2.07 9.93
C GLU A 97 16.45 1.60 8.51
N MET A 98 15.56 1.81 7.53
CA MET A 98 15.75 1.23 6.19
C MET A 98 16.68 2.06 5.30
N TYR A 99 16.55 3.38 5.31
CA TYR A 99 17.33 4.30 4.48
C TYR A 99 17.94 5.45 5.33
N PRO A 100 18.80 5.13 6.31
CA PRO A 100 19.39 6.13 7.21
C PRO A 100 20.35 7.05 6.45
N GLY A 101 19.87 8.23 6.06
CA GLY A 101 20.65 9.21 5.31
C GLY A 101 19.88 9.85 4.16
N GLU A 102 18.77 9.25 3.73
CA GLU A 102 17.82 9.92 2.86
C GLU A 102 17.08 11.01 3.65
N LYS A 103 17.54 12.26 3.55
CA LYS A 103 16.78 13.46 3.95
C LYS A 103 15.54 13.68 3.05
N SER A 104 15.02 12.62 2.43
CA SER A 104 14.10 12.63 1.29
C SER A 104 12.64 12.62 1.76
N HIS A 105 11.71 12.51 0.81
CA HIS A 105 10.28 12.80 0.90
C HIS A 105 9.57 12.32 2.18
N ALA A 106 9.98 11.17 2.74
CA ALA A 106 9.45 10.60 3.98
C ALA A 106 9.40 11.65 5.11
N GLY A 107 10.51 12.32 5.41
CA GLY A 107 10.55 13.31 6.50
C GLY A 107 9.67 14.55 6.27
N ARG A 108 9.33 14.90 5.02
CA ARG A 108 8.38 15.97 4.69
C ARG A 108 6.93 15.48 4.79
N PHE A 109 6.68 14.26 4.33
CA PHE A 109 5.38 13.62 4.41
C PHE A 109 4.99 13.36 5.86
N THR A 110 5.87 12.78 6.69
CA THR A 110 5.65 12.57 8.12
C THR A 110 5.34 13.88 8.86
N LYS A 111 6.07 14.96 8.57
CA LYS A 111 5.78 16.29 9.16
C LYS A 111 4.41 16.82 8.75
N GLY A 112 4.01 16.65 7.49
CA GLY A 112 2.68 17.00 7.01
C GLY A 112 1.57 16.20 7.67
N LEU A 113 1.74 14.89 7.83
CA LEU A 113 0.78 14.03 8.51
C LEU A 113 0.66 14.38 10.00
N GLN A 114 1.77 14.65 10.68
CA GLN A 114 1.77 15.09 12.08
C GLN A 114 0.99 16.39 12.29
N THR A 115 1.06 17.34 11.35
CA THR A 115 0.26 18.58 11.43
C THR A 115 -1.23 18.35 11.23
N LEU A 116 -1.64 17.33 10.49
CA LEU A 116 -3.05 16.99 10.26
C LEU A 116 -3.67 16.15 11.39
N SER A 117 -2.86 15.46 12.18
CA SER A 117 -3.30 14.62 13.30
C SER A 117 -3.50 15.40 14.62
N LEU A 118 -3.12 16.68 14.68
CA LEU A 118 -3.12 17.51 15.89
C LEU A 118 -4.21 18.61 15.91
N GLY A 119 -5.16 18.58 14.96
CA GLY A 119 -6.31 19.49 14.89
C GLY A 119 -7.62 18.74 15.06
#